data_AF-A0A8C3IFY2-F1
#
_entry.id   AF-A0A8C3IFY2-F1
#
_cell.length_a   1.000
_cell.length_b   1.000
_cell.length_c   1.000
_cell.angle_alpha   90.00
_cell.angle_beta   90.00
_cell.angle_gamma   90.00
#
_symmetry.space_group_name_H-M   'P 1'
#
loop_
_entity.id
_entity.type
_entity.pdbx_description
1 polymer ?
#
loop_
_entity_poly.entity_id
_entity_poly.type
_entity_poly.pdbx_seq_one_letter_code
_entity_poly.pdbx_strand_id
1 'polypeptide(L)'
;MSFAELLDHVGGMGRFQIIYAILLAIPVFMTASHNLLQNFIAATSEHHCHVHININNTPYTNLTGKLAAKDLLRVSVPMDSNQQPEKCHRFVTTQWQLLDSNATVTNLTKLETEPCADGWVYDKSIFTSTIITEWDLVCDSRQLKQMAQSIYMAGVLAGGIIFGGLSDRFGRRSLLIWCYLQMAVTGTSTAFSPSFTAYCIFRFLTGMAFSAVEWTPTRTRAVVGTMHGYCFSIGQCILAGVAYAIPNWRWLQLVVSLPYFICFIYSWWFVESARWLVIAGRPDEAVKQLQRVARINRKKEEGDKLNTEVLRSNMQKEIASAKSSYTFIDLVRTPVVRRISFCLCFVWFSTSFAYYGLAMDLQNFSVNIFLIQLVSGAVDFPAKFISVLTIGFIGRRFTQALTLILAGLSVLANIFVPQDLKTLRTVLAVVGKGCLAASFNCVYLYTSELYPTVIRYVEKTQRVQHESITLFRPSM
;
A
#
# COMPACT_ATOMS: atom_id res chain seq x y z
N MET A 1 7.01 -41.20 -6.67
CA MET A 1 6.27 -40.34 -5.71
C MET A 1 6.27 -38.93 -6.28
N SER A 2 5.17 -38.19 -6.21
CA SER A 2 5.20 -36.78 -6.64
C SER A 2 5.96 -35.91 -5.62
N PHE A 3 6.53 -34.78 -6.05
CA PHE A 3 7.17 -33.83 -5.13
C PHE A 3 6.18 -33.28 -4.07
N ALA A 4 4.86 -33.37 -4.32
CA ALA A 4 3.83 -33.06 -3.33
C ALA A 4 3.75 -34.12 -2.23
N GLU A 5 3.63 -35.39 -2.60
CA GLU A 5 3.59 -36.52 -1.66
C GLU A 5 4.84 -36.59 -0.78
N LEU A 6 6.02 -36.29 -1.36
CA LEU A 6 7.29 -36.23 -0.63
C LEU A 6 7.25 -35.14 0.46
N LEU A 7 6.68 -33.98 0.17
CA LEU A 7 6.57 -32.88 1.16
C LEU A 7 5.52 -33.17 2.24
N ASP A 8 4.46 -33.91 1.91
CA ASP A 8 3.48 -34.37 2.90
C ASP A 8 4.10 -35.40 3.86
N HIS A 9 4.95 -36.29 3.34
CA HIS A 9 5.75 -37.21 4.16
C HIS A 9 6.67 -36.47 5.13
N VAL A 10 7.33 -35.39 4.69
CA VAL A 10 8.22 -34.53 5.51
C VAL A 10 7.47 -33.66 6.53
N GLY A 11 6.13 -33.62 6.48
CA GLY A 11 5.32 -33.05 7.55
C GLY A 11 4.19 -32.11 7.14
N GLY A 12 3.86 -31.98 5.86
CA GLY A 12 2.66 -31.25 5.40
C GLY A 12 2.54 -29.85 6.00
N MET A 13 1.42 -29.54 6.67
CA MET A 13 1.20 -28.29 7.42
C MET A 13 1.71 -28.39 8.88
N GLY A 14 2.98 -28.77 9.04
CA GLY A 14 3.62 -28.98 10.34
C GLY A 14 4.00 -27.69 11.08
N ARG A 15 4.65 -27.85 12.24
CA ARG A 15 5.08 -26.74 13.12
C ARG A 15 5.98 -25.74 12.41
N PHE A 16 6.90 -26.22 11.57
CA PHE A 16 7.78 -25.36 10.79
C PHE A 16 6.98 -24.43 9.87
N GLN A 17 5.99 -24.98 9.16
CA GLN A 17 5.17 -24.24 8.20
C GLN A 17 4.32 -23.17 8.88
N ILE A 18 3.78 -23.46 10.08
CA ILE A 18 3.01 -22.49 10.87
C ILE A 18 3.91 -21.34 11.33
N ILE A 19 5.07 -21.65 11.94
CA ILE A 19 6.04 -20.63 12.38
C ILE A 19 6.50 -19.78 11.18
N TYR A 20 6.82 -20.42 10.06
CA TYR A 20 7.24 -19.76 8.83
C TYR A 20 6.15 -18.82 8.28
N ALA A 21 4.88 -19.25 8.28
CA ALA A 21 3.76 -18.43 7.86
C ALA A 21 3.54 -17.21 8.78
N ILE A 22 3.64 -17.38 10.10
CA ILE A 22 3.54 -16.28 11.07
C ILE A 22 4.67 -15.28 10.85
N LEU A 23 5.91 -15.74 10.71
CA LEU A 23 7.08 -14.87 10.49
C LEU A 23 7.04 -14.13 9.16
N LEU A 24 6.40 -14.70 8.13
CA LEU A 24 6.13 -14.02 6.85
C LEU A 24 4.95 -13.05 6.93
N ALA A 25 4.00 -13.26 7.84
CA ALA A 25 2.88 -12.36 8.02
C ALA A 25 3.33 -11.04 8.64
N ILE A 26 4.26 -11.05 9.62
CA ILE A 26 4.74 -9.85 10.35
C ILE A 26 5.10 -8.68 9.40
N PRO A 27 5.97 -8.86 8.40
CA PRO A 27 6.35 -7.78 7.48
C PRO A 27 5.19 -7.31 6.61
N VAL A 28 4.23 -8.18 6.27
CA VAL A 28 3.06 -7.83 5.46
C VAL A 28 2.13 -6.84 6.19
N PHE A 29 1.97 -6.96 7.51
CA PHE A 29 1.23 -5.95 8.26
C PHE A 29 1.91 -4.58 8.15
N MET A 30 3.24 -4.57 8.14
CA MET A 30 4.02 -3.34 8.05
C MET A 30 4.07 -2.75 6.64
N THR A 31 3.92 -3.54 5.58
CA THR A 31 3.97 -3.00 4.20
C THR A 31 2.78 -2.09 3.91
N ALA A 32 1.60 -2.42 4.46
CA ALA A 32 0.43 -1.55 4.41
C ALA A 32 0.72 -0.16 4.98
N SER A 33 1.52 -0.12 6.06
CA SER A 33 1.88 1.12 6.72
C SER A 33 2.71 2.03 5.82
N HIS A 34 3.68 1.51 5.07
CA HIS A 34 4.49 2.30 4.13
C HIS A 34 3.72 2.81 2.90
N ASN A 35 2.76 2.03 2.41
CA ASN A 35 1.97 2.39 1.23
C ASN A 35 1.04 3.59 1.54
N LEU A 36 0.35 3.55 2.67
CA LEU A 36 -0.61 4.58 3.09
C LEU A 36 0.00 5.68 3.96
N LEU A 37 1.29 5.58 4.28
CA LEU A 37 1.99 6.55 5.13
C LEU A 37 1.83 7.99 4.64
N GLN A 38 1.83 8.17 3.32
CA GLN A 38 1.68 9.46 2.62
C GLN A 38 0.45 10.24 3.10
N ASN A 39 -0.64 9.55 3.45
CA ASN A 39 -1.88 10.18 3.92
C ASN A 39 -1.65 11.06 5.15
N PHE A 40 -0.73 10.66 6.04
CA PHE A 40 -0.40 11.35 7.28
C PHE A 40 0.81 12.26 7.12
N ILE A 41 1.91 11.76 6.54
CA ILE A 41 3.15 12.56 6.41
C ILE A 41 2.98 13.73 5.44
N ALA A 42 2.03 13.65 4.51
CA ALA A 42 1.64 14.71 3.59
C ALA A 42 0.25 15.27 3.93
N ALA A 43 -0.14 15.29 5.20
CA ALA A 43 -1.31 16.03 5.65
C ALA A 43 -1.11 17.54 5.47
N THR A 44 -2.10 18.17 4.84
CA THR A 44 -2.13 19.62 4.68
C THR A 44 -2.83 20.19 5.92
N SER A 45 -2.06 20.82 6.80
CA SER A 45 -2.64 21.59 7.91
C SER A 45 -3.28 22.88 7.40
N GLU A 46 -4.22 23.42 8.17
CA GLU A 46 -4.71 24.78 7.96
C GLU A 46 -3.54 25.77 8.01
N HIS A 47 -3.53 26.72 7.09
CA HIS A 47 -2.41 27.65 6.91
C HIS A 47 -2.87 28.98 6.32
N HIS A 48 -2.06 30.00 6.53
CA HIS A 48 -2.25 31.35 6.00
C HIS A 48 -0.88 31.94 5.62
N CYS A 49 -0.87 32.98 4.79
CA CYS A 49 0.37 33.68 4.46
C CYS A 49 1.06 34.19 5.72
N HIS A 50 2.40 34.12 5.75
CA HIS A 50 3.18 34.82 6.75
C HIS A 50 3.06 36.33 6.51
N VAL A 51 2.80 37.08 7.60
CA VAL A 51 2.57 38.52 7.51
C VAL A 51 3.58 39.25 8.41
N HIS A 52 4.38 40.13 7.80
CA HIS A 52 5.20 41.09 8.52
C HIS A 52 4.51 42.46 8.51
N ILE A 53 4.01 42.89 9.67
CA ILE A 53 3.43 44.23 9.81
C ILE A 53 4.43 45.11 10.55
N ASN A 54 4.94 46.12 9.87
CA ASN A 54 5.82 47.11 10.49
C ASN A 54 4.95 48.15 11.22
N ILE A 55 4.77 47.97 12.54
CA ILE A 55 3.84 48.73 13.39
C ILE A 55 4.16 50.24 13.39
N ASN A 56 5.41 50.62 13.08
CA ASN A 56 5.90 52.00 13.14
C ASN A 56 5.34 52.95 12.06
N ASN A 57 4.75 52.45 10.97
CA ASN A 57 4.17 53.26 9.89
C ASN A 57 2.64 53.19 9.83
N THR A 58 1.98 52.89 10.95
CA THR A 58 0.52 52.80 10.98
C THR A 58 -0.12 54.18 11.17
N PRO A 59 -1.16 54.54 10.40
CA PRO A 59 -1.92 55.78 10.65
C PRO A 59 -2.76 55.71 11.95
N TYR A 60 -2.78 54.57 12.63
CA TYR A 60 -3.49 54.30 13.89
C TYR A 60 -2.51 54.18 15.06
N THR A 61 -1.70 55.20 15.29
CA THR A 61 -0.74 55.27 16.42
C THR A 61 -1.39 55.28 17.82
N ASN A 62 -2.72 55.39 17.90
CA ASN A 62 -3.48 55.49 19.16
C ASN A 62 -4.24 54.22 19.56
N LEU A 63 -4.07 53.06 18.90
CA LEU A 63 -4.57 51.79 19.44
C LEU A 63 -3.59 51.26 20.49
N THR A 64 -3.78 51.70 21.74
CA THR A 64 -3.02 51.29 22.94
C THR A 64 -3.32 49.87 23.43
N GLY A 65 -4.13 49.10 22.70
CA GLY A 65 -4.34 47.68 22.95
C GLY A 65 -3.40 46.83 22.11
N LYS A 66 -2.79 45.79 22.70
CA LYS A 66 -2.11 44.73 21.92
C LYS A 66 -3.08 44.24 20.84
N LEU A 67 -2.85 44.60 19.58
CA LEU A 67 -3.67 44.12 18.47
C LEU A 67 -3.64 42.58 18.50
N ALA A 68 -4.82 41.95 18.55
CA ALA A 68 -4.87 40.50 18.58
C ALA A 68 -4.35 39.97 17.23
N ALA A 69 -3.68 38.81 17.24
CA ALA A 69 -3.16 38.20 16.01
C ALA A 69 -4.26 38.00 14.92
N LYS A 70 -5.52 37.83 15.35
CA LYS A 70 -6.69 37.71 14.47
C LYS A 70 -7.03 39.01 13.73
N ASP A 71 -6.80 40.15 14.35
CA ASP A 71 -7.09 41.47 13.78
C ASP A 71 -6.04 41.84 12.72
N LEU A 72 -4.77 41.51 12.99
CA LEU A 72 -3.68 41.61 12.02
C LEU A 72 -3.92 40.74 10.79
N LEU A 73 -4.40 39.50 11.00
CA LEU A 73 -4.75 38.57 9.93
C LEU A 73 -5.88 39.10 9.04
N ARG A 74 -6.91 39.73 9.62
CA ARG A 74 -8.04 40.32 8.87
C ARG A 74 -7.64 41.45 7.94
N VAL A 75 -6.66 42.24 8.35
CA VAL A 75 -6.16 43.40 7.59
C VAL A 75 -5.22 42.99 6.46
N SER A 76 -4.56 41.85 6.59
CA SER A 76 -3.49 41.42 5.69
C SER A 76 -3.85 40.29 4.75
N VAL A 77 -4.85 39.47 5.10
CA VAL A 77 -5.28 38.33 4.30
C VAL A 77 -6.77 38.47 3.95
N PRO A 78 -7.15 38.37 2.67
CA PRO A 78 -8.56 38.37 2.26
C PRO A 78 -9.32 37.21 2.90
N MET A 79 -10.62 37.38 3.11
CA MET A 79 -11.49 36.33 3.63
C MET A 79 -12.22 35.63 2.48
N ASP A 80 -12.21 34.31 2.48
CA ASP A 80 -12.99 33.47 1.57
C ASP A 80 -14.50 33.53 1.92
N SER A 81 -15.34 32.97 1.05
CA SER A 81 -16.81 32.93 1.14
C SER A 81 -17.34 32.39 2.47
N ASN A 82 -16.52 31.60 3.19
CA ASN A 82 -16.83 31.02 4.50
C ASN A 82 -16.27 31.83 5.69
N GLN A 83 -15.86 33.09 5.49
CA GLN A 83 -15.24 33.96 6.49
C GLN A 83 -13.93 33.40 7.10
N GLN A 84 -13.21 32.58 6.33
CA GLN A 84 -11.89 32.07 6.70
C GLN A 84 -10.82 32.79 5.90
N PRO A 85 -9.62 33.02 6.46
CA PRO A 85 -8.53 33.65 5.73
C PRO A 85 -8.18 32.83 4.48
N GLU A 86 -8.00 33.52 3.36
CA GLU A 86 -7.57 32.91 2.11
C GLU A 86 -6.17 32.31 2.29
N LYS A 87 -5.98 31.12 1.72
CA LYS A 87 -4.82 30.27 2.04
C LYS A 87 -3.57 30.61 1.23
N CYS A 88 -3.74 31.21 0.05
CA CYS A 88 -2.68 31.35 -0.96
C CYS A 88 -2.34 32.78 -1.36
N HIS A 89 -3.21 33.74 -1.05
CA HIS A 89 -3.02 35.14 -1.41
C HIS A 89 -3.11 36.03 -0.17
N ARG A 90 -2.41 37.15 -0.24
CA ARG A 90 -2.48 38.25 0.73
C ARG A 90 -2.74 39.57 0.02
N PHE A 91 -3.18 40.57 0.77
CA PHE A 91 -3.26 41.92 0.22
C PHE A 91 -1.87 42.50 -0.02
N VAL A 92 -1.69 43.18 -1.15
CA VAL A 92 -0.45 43.91 -1.48
C VAL A 92 -0.18 45.02 -0.47
N THR A 93 -1.24 45.72 -0.04
CA THR A 93 -1.20 46.73 1.02
C THR A 93 -2.14 46.36 2.15
N THR A 94 -1.70 46.53 3.40
CA THR A 94 -2.51 46.26 4.60
C THR A 94 -3.76 47.14 4.64
N GLN A 95 -4.92 46.51 4.71
CA GLN A 95 -6.22 47.16 4.63
C GLN A 95 -6.79 47.47 6.02
N TRP A 96 -6.23 48.48 6.69
CA TRP A 96 -6.64 48.88 8.05
C TRP A 96 -8.12 49.27 8.13
N GLN A 97 -8.70 49.71 7.01
CA GLN A 97 -10.11 50.03 6.87
C GLN A 97 -11.05 48.85 7.21
N LEU A 98 -10.58 47.61 7.13
CA LEU A 98 -11.36 46.42 7.48
C LEU A 98 -11.60 46.26 9.01
N LEU A 99 -10.89 47.03 9.84
CA LEU A 99 -11.11 47.07 11.29
C LEU A 99 -12.15 48.11 11.71
N ASP A 100 -12.41 49.12 10.87
CA ASP A 100 -13.33 50.21 11.20
C ASP A 100 -14.78 49.84 10.85
N SER A 101 -15.60 49.60 11.87
CA SER A 101 -17.04 49.26 11.69
C SER A 101 -17.89 50.40 11.10
N ASN A 102 -17.35 51.63 11.03
CA ASN A 102 -18.07 52.84 10.58
C ASN A 102 -17.59 53.38 9.23
N ALA A 103 -16.63 52.72 8.55
CA ALA A 103 -16.19 53.13 7.23
C ALA A 103 -17.20 52.67 6.17
N THR A 104 -17.92 53.60 5.56
CA THR A 104 -18.68 53.33 4.34
C THR A 104 -17.70 52.86 3.26
N VAL A 105 -17.90 51.65 2.77
CA VAL A 105 -17.11 51.01 1.70
C VAL A 105 -17.29 51.81 0.40
N THR A 106 -16.55 52.91 0.27
CA THR A 106 -16.55 53.74 -0.93
C THR A 106 -15.59 53.15 -1.96
N ASN A 107 -16.16 52.67 -3.06
CA ASN A 107 -15.51 52.22 -4.31
C ASN A 107 -14.42 51.14 -4.14
N LEU A 108 -14.86 49.88 -4.13
CA LEU A 108 -14.02 48.69 -4.36
C LEU A 108 -13.39 48.74 -5.76
N THR A 109 -12.30 49.48 -5.94
CA THR A 109 -11.24 48.99 -6.83
C THR A 109 -10.87 47.61 -6.30
N LYS A 110 -10.85 46.59 -7.16
CA LYS A 110 -10.50 45.22 -6.76
C LYS A 110 -9.24 45.29 -5.88
N LEU A 111 -9.40 44.91 -4.61
CA LEU A 111 -8.31 44.85 -3.66
C LEU A 111 -7.18 44.02 -4.29
N GLU A 112 -6.03 44.66 -4.52
CA GLU A 112 -4.91 44.01 -5.17
C GLU A 112 -4.35 42.94 -4.24
N THR A 113 -4.30 41.72 -4.74
CA THR A 113 -3.81 40.54 -4.02
C THR A 113 -2.57 40.01 -4.72
N GLU A 114 -1.62 39.53 -3.92
CA GLU A 114 -0.39 38.89 -4.38
C GLU A 114 -0.24 37.50 -3.72
N PRO A 115 0.49 36.56 -4.36
CA PRO A 115 0.82 35.28 -3.74
C PRO A 115 1.68 35.48 -2.47
N CYS A 116 1.59 34.54 -1.52
CA CYS A 116 2.39 34.61 -0.28
C CYS A 116 3.92 34.52 -0.59
N ALA A 117 4.61 35.65 -0.72
CA ALA A 117 6.05 35.68 -1.01
C ALA A 117 6.93 35.35 0.22
N ASP A 118 6.47 35.70 1.42
CA ASP A 118 7.25 35.59 2.67
C ASP A 118 7.02 34.26 3.41
N GLY A 119 6.48 33.25 2.74
CA GLY A 119 6.20 31.93 3.30
C GLY A 119 4.83 31.82 3.99
N TRP A 120 4.63 30.73 4.73
CA TRP A 120 3.34 30.36 5.34
C TRP A 120 3.45 30.06 6.84
N VAL A 121 2.36 30.31 7.56
CA VAL A 121 2.18 29.89 8.95
C VAL A 121 1.15 28.78 9.00
N TYR A 122 1.55 27.62 9.52
CA TYR A 122 0.71 26.44 9.64
C TYR A 122 0.19 26.24 11.06
N ASP A 123 -1.05 25.78 11.18
CA ASP A 123 -1.58 25.27 12.44
C ASP A 123 -0.90 23.93 12.80
N LYS A 124 -0.32 23.89 14.01
CA LYS A 124 0.41 22.73 14.56
C LYS A 124 -0.41 21.95 15.58
N SER A 125 -1.71 22.24 15.71
CA SER A 125 -2.61 21.60 16.68
C SER A 125 -2.78 20.10 16.48
N ILE A 126 -2.88 19.64 15.22
CA ILE A 126 -3.08 18.23 14.86
C ILE A 126 -1.75 17.55 14.48
N PHE A 127 -0.97 18.20 13.63
CA PHE A 127 0.33 17.70 13.16
C PHE A 127 1.41 18.69 13.56
N THR A 128 2.44 18.22 14.26
CA THR A 128 3.56 19.09 14.67
C THR A 128 4.41 19.50 13.46
N SER A 129 4.61 18.56 12.54
CA SER A 129 5.35 18.75 11.29
C SER A 129 4.95 17.68 10.29
N THR A 130 4.74 18.10 9.04
CA THR A 130 4.51 17.27 7.85
C THR A 130 5.48 17.68 6.74
N ILE A 131 5.62 16.84 5.70
CA ILE A 131 6.45 17.18 4.53
C ILE A 131 5.97 18.45 3.82
N ILE A 132 4.69 18.78 3.99
CA ILE A 132 4.08 19.99 3.42
C ILE A 132 4.51 21.21 4.23
N THR A 133 4.45 21.14 5.56
CA THR A 133 4.87 22.26 6.42
C THR A 133 6.38 22.50 6.42
N GLU A 134 7.18 21.50 6.04
CA GLU A 134 8.65 21.61 6.08
C GLU A 134 9.24 22.14 4.77
N TRP A 135 8.61 21.84 3.63
CA TRP A 135 9.08 22.29 2.31
C TRP A 135 8.06 23.20 1.60
N ASP A 136 7.10 23.77 2.34
CA ASP A 136 6.09 24.70 1.85
C ASP A 136 5.38 24.24 0.56
N LEU A 137 4.93 22.98 0.56
CA LEU A 137 4.34 22.33 -0.61
C LEU A 137 2.85 22.67 -0.79
N VAL A 138 2.51 23.96 -0.75
CA VAL A 138 1.14 24.46 -0.85
C VAL A 138 0.95 25.37 -2.05
N CYS A 139 -0.30 25.73 -2.36
CA CYS A 139 -0.69 26.60 -3.47
C CYS A 139 -0.12 26.09 -4.81
N ASP A 140 0.79 26.82 -5.45
CA ASP A 140 1.42 26.42 -6.72
C ASP A 140 2.17 25.08 -6.61
N SER A 141 2.76 24.82 -5.45
CA SER A 141 3.52 23.61 -5.15
C SER A 141 2.66 22.41 -4.71
N ARG A 142 1.32 22.55 -4.66
CA ARG A 142 0.40 21.48 -4.20
C ARG A 142 0.53 20.19 -5.02
N GLN A 143 0.87 20.30 -6.29
CA GLN A 143 1.03 19.15 -7.19
C GLN A 143 2.21 18.25 -6.79
N LEU A 144 3.24 18.79 -6.13
CA LEU A 144 4.42 18.04 -5.69
C LEU A 144 4.07 16.93 -4.69
N LYS A 145 3.06 17.17 -3.84
CA LYS A 145 2.51 16.13 -2.95
C LYS A 145 2.05 14.89 -3.72
N GLN A 146 1.30 15.10 -4.80
CA GLN A 146 0.77 14.01 -5.63
C GLN A 146 1.90 13.34 -6.41
N MET A 147 2.85 14.14 -6.90
CA MET A 147 4.05 13.64 -7.58
C MET A 147 4.85 12.68 -6.69
N ALA A 148 5.06 12.99 -5.41
CA ALA A 148 5.78 12.10 -4.49
C ALA A 148 5.09 10.73 -4.34
N GLN A 149 3.76 10.69 -4.32
CA GLN A 149 3.02 9.43 -4.28
C GLN A 149 3.12 8.66 -5.59
N SER A 150 3.05 9.36 -6.72
CA SER A 150 3.27 8.76 -8.05
C SER A 150 4.67 8.18 -8.19
N ILE A 151 5.70 8.87 -7.66
CA ILE A 151 7.08 8.37 -7.64
C ILE A 151 7.21 7.10 -6.78
N TYR A 152 6.56 7.05 -5.62
CA TYR A 152 6.50 5.81 -4.82
C TYR A 152 5.86 4.66 -5.63
N MET A 153 4.73 4.89 -6.29
CA MET A 153 4.04 3.87 -7.10
C MET A 153 4.85 3.47 -8.35
N ALA A 154 5.57 4.40 -8.97
CA ALA A 154 6.53 4.10 -10.04
C ALA A 154 7.66 3.20 -9.53
N GLY A 155 8.12 3.43 -8.29
CA GLY A 155 9.03 2.53 -7.59
C GLY A 155 8.46 1.12 -7.44
N VAL A 156 7.19 0.99 -7.01
CA VAL A 156 6.50 -0.31 -6.92
C VAL A 156 6.47 -1.04 -8.26
N LEU A 157 6.16 -0.34 -9.35
CA LEU A 157 6.18 -0.89 -10.71
C LEU A 157 7.58 -1.37 -11.12
N ALA A 158 8.59 -0.52 -10.95
CA ALA A 158 9.98 -0.84 -11.28
C ALA A 158 10.48 -2.04 -10.46
N GLY A 159 10.16 -2.07 -9.16
CA GLY A 159 10.46 -3.17 -8.28
C GLY A 159 9.82 -4.47 -8.74
N GLY A 160 8.54 -4.47 -9.11
CA GLY A 160 7.85 -5.68 -9.57
C GLY A 160 8.51 -6.31 -10.80
N ILE A 161 8.94 -5.48 -11.75
CA ILE A 161 9.61 -5.94 -12.98
C ILE A 161 11.02 -6.47 -12.67
N ILE A 162 11.81 -5.69 -11.93
CA ILE A 162 13.22 -5.98 -11.65
C ILE A 162 13.36 -7.15 -10.66
N PHE A 163 12.70 -7.04 -9.52
CA PHE A 163 12.75 -8.04 -8.45
C PHE A 163 11.97 -9.31 -8.80
N GLY A 164 10.93 -9.23 -9.62
CA GLY A 164 10.28 -10.42 -10.19
C GLY A 164 11.29 -11.29 -10.97
N GLY A 165 12.03 -10.69 -11.91
CA GLY A 165 13.05 -11.41 -12.68
C GLY A 165 14.26 -11.87 -11.85
N LEU A 166 14.69 -11.06 -10.87
CA LEU A 166 15.80 -11.41 -9.98
C LEU A 166 15.45 -12.52 -8.99
N SER A 167 14.20 -12.59 -8.51
CA SER A 167 13.68 -13.66 -7.62
C SER A 167 13.95 -15.03 -8.23
N ASP A 168 13.68 -15.16 -9.52
CA ASP A 168 13.78 -16.44 -10.19
C ASP A 168 15.23 -16.85 -10.45
N ARG A 169 16.14 -15.87 -10.64
CA ARG A 169 17.58 -16.11 -10.85
C ARG A 169 18.38 -16.34 -9.56
N PHE A 170 18.16 -15.52 -8.54
CA PHE A 170 18.97 -15.52 -7.31
C PHE A 170 18.31 -16.26 -6.13
N GLY A 171 17.04 -16.66 -6.28
CA GLY A 171 16.27 -17.31 -5.25
C GLY A 171 15.42 -16.31 -4.46
N ARG A 172 14.30 -16.80 -3.94
CA ARG A 172 13.27 -15.97 -3.31
C ARG A 172 13.69 -15.49 -1.93
N ARG A 173 14.48 -16.29 -1.20
CA ARG A 173 14.99 -15.93 0.13
C ARG A 173 15.98 -14.78 0.03
N SER A 174 16.98 -14.88 -0.85
CA SER A 174 18.02 -13.87 -1.02
C SER A 174 17.43 -12.52 -1.38
N LEU A 175 16.48 -12.51 -2.31
CA LEU A 175 15.77 -11.31 -2.71
C LEU A 175 14.94 -10.72 -1.58
N LEU A 176 14.19 -11.54 -0.83
CA LEU A 176 13.38 -11.08 0.29
C LEU A 176 14.23 -10.46 1.41
N ILE A 177 15.38 -11.06 1.74
CA ILE A 177 16.37 -10.48 2.66
C ILE A 177 16.84 -9.11 2.15
N TRP A 178 17.19 -9.01 0.86
CA TRP A 178 17.60 -7.76 0.24
C TRP A 178 16.52 -6.69 0.32
N CYS A 179 15.27 -7.04 0.03
CA CYS A 179 14.15 -6.09 0.06
C CYS A 179 13.83 -5.63 1.48
N TYR A 180 13.95 -6.47 2.50
CA TYR A 180 13.83 -6.01 3.90
C TYR A 180 14.94 -5.03 4.28
N LEU A 181 16.19 -5.32 3.89
CA LEU A 181 17.29 -4.40 4.13
C LEU A 181 17.08 -3.08 3.39
N GLN A 182 16.70 -3.14 2.12
CA GLN A 182 16.43 -1.96 1.30
C GLN A 182 15.29 -1.14 1.88
N MET A 183 14.18 -1.75 2.29
CA MET A 183 13.05 -1.06 2.93
C MET A 183 13.48 -0.39 4.24
N ALA A 184 14.23 -1.10 5.09
CA ALA A 184 14.70 -0.58 6.38
C ALA A 184 15.64 0.63 6.19
N VAL A 185 16.63 0.51 5.31
CA VAL A 185 17.63 1.56 5.03
C VAL A 185 16.96 2.75 4.36
N THR A 186 16.25 2.55 3.25
CA THR A 186 15.66 3.66 2.47
C THR A 186 14.51 4.32 3.22
N GLY A 187 13.71 3.56 3.96
CA GLY A 187 12.66 4.08 4.85
C GLY A 187 13.23 4.96 5.97
N THR A 188 14.34 4.53 6.60
CA THR A 188 15.04 5.32 7.62
C THR A 188 15.68 6.56 7.01
N SER A 189 16.36 6.44 5.87
CA SER A 189 16.95 7.58 5.15
C SER A 189 15.89 8.62 4.73
N THR A 190 14.67 8.17 4.40
CA THR A 190 13.53 9.08 4.10
C THR A 190 13.24 10.01 5.29
N ALA A 191 13.30 9.49 6.53
CA ALA A 191 13.07 10.29 7.73
C ALA A 191 14.17 11.34 7.99
N PHE A 192 15.38 11.14 7.47
CA PHE A 192 16.51 12.07 7.56
C PHE A 192 16.73 12.90 6.29
N SER A 193 15.82 12.81 5.32
CA SER A 193 15.95 13.55 4.08
C SER A 193 16.00 15.08 4.33
N PRO A 194 17.00 15.79 3.81
CA PRO A 194 17.11 17.25 4.00
C PRO A 194 16.33 18.03 2.94
N SER A 195 16.06 17.42 1.78
CA SER A 195 15.38 18.05 0.65
C SER A 195 14.28 17.17 0.08
N PHE A 196 13.29 17.80 -0.55
CA PHE A 196 12.18 17.11 -1.19
C PHE A 196 12.64 16.14 -2.31
N THR A 197 13.70 16.49 -3.05
CA THR A 197 14.29 15.60 -4.07
C THR A 197 14.88 14.34 -3.46
N ALA A 198 15.66 14.47 -2.37
CA ALA A 198 16.21 13.32 -1.66
C ALA A 198 15.08 12.43 -1.09
N TYR A 199 14.02 13.05 -0.55
CA TYR A 199 12.82 12.36 -0.13
C TYR A 199 12.18 11.54 -1.26
N CYS A 200 12.03 12.11 -2.45
CA CYS A 200 11.45 11.41 -3.60
C CYS A 200 12.29 10.21 -4.05
N ILE A 201 13.62 10.35 -4.06
CA ILE A 201 14.54 9.24 -4.41
C ILE A 201 14.39 8.10 -3.39
N PHE A 202 14.40 8.40 -2.10
CA PHE A 202 14.25 7.35 -1.07
C PHE A 202 12.85 6.71 -1.09
N ARG A 203 11.79 7.49 -1.37
CA ARG A 203 10.43 6.96 -1.56
C ARG A 203 10.34 6.05 -2.78
N PHE A 204 10.98 6.39 -3.89
CA PHE A 204 11.08 5.51 -5.06
C PHE A 204 11.73 4.17 -4.70
N LEU A 205 12.89 4.21 -4.02
CA LEU A 205 13.61 3.00 -3.61
C LEU A 205 12.83 2.17 -2.57
N THR A 206 12.08 2.82 -1.68
CA THR A 206 11.17 2.14 -0.75
C THR A 206 10.04 1.45 -1.51
N GLY A 207 9.46 2.12 -2.50
CA GLY A 207 8.44 1.54 -3.40
C GLY A 207 8.96 0.32 -4.16
N MET A 208 10.20 0.35 -4.64
CA MET A 208 10.82 -0.82 -5.26
C MET A 208 10.84 -2.02 -4.31
N ALA A 209 11.25 -1.82 -3.06
CA ALA A 209 11.31 -2.88 -2.05
C ALA A 209 9.94 -3.44 -1.65
N PHE A 210 8.88 -2.61 -1.68
CA PHE A 210 7.51 -3.01 -1.38
C PHE A 210 7.03 -4.17 -2.25
N SER A 211 7.24 -4.06 -3.57
CA SER A 211 6.76 -5.06 -4.53
C SER A 211 7.22 -6.48 -4.20
N ALA A 212 8.50 -6.69 -3.92
CA ALA A 212 9.09 -8.01 -3.73
C ALA A 212 8.58 -8.77 -2.50
N VAL A 213 8.14 -8.06 -1.46
CA VAL A 213 7.57 -8.68 -0.25
C VAL A 213 6.19 -9.31 -0.56
N GLU A 214 5.46 -8.69 -1.49
CA GLU A 214 4.13 -9.13 -1.92
C GLU A 214 4.19 -10.42 -2.78
N TRP A 215 5.28 -10.63 -3.53
CA TRP A 215 5.46 -11.77 -4.45
C TRP A 215 5.91 -13.08 -3.79
N THR A 216 5.60 -13.32 -2.51
CA THR A 216 5.95 -14.60 -1.85
C THR A 216 4.92 -15.69 -2.15
N PRO A 217 5.24 -16.72 -2.97
CA PRO A 217 4.22 -17.66 -3.43
C PRO A 217 4.13 -18.82 -2.47
N THR A 218 3.06 -18.88 -1.70
CA THR A 218 2.75 -20.01 -0.83
C THR A 218 1.99 -21.10 -1.58
N ARG A 219 2.09 -22.34 -1.12
CA ARG A 219 1.52 -23.52 -1.78
C ARG A 219 0.00 -23.67 -1.53
N THR A 220 -0.52 -22.95 -0.52
CA THR A 220 -1.94 -22.79 -0.15
C THR A 220 -2.43 -21.39 -0.53
N ARG A 221 -2.31 -21.07 -1.84
CA ARG A 221 -2.41 -19.71 -2.40
C ARG A 221 -3.70 -18.96 -2.06
N ALA A 222 -4.83 -19.66 -2.02
CA ALA A 222 -6.10 -19.01 -1.76
C ALA A 222 -6.21 -18.54 -0.29
N VAL A 223 -5.97 -19.46 0.64
CA VAL A 223 -6.06 -19.18 2.08
C VAL A 223 -4.99 -18.17 2.51
N VAL A 224 -3.75 -18.32 2.02
CA VAL A 224 -2.66 -17.41 2.39
C VAL A 224 -2.81 -16.05 1.70
N GLY A 225 -3.32 -15.98 0.47
CA GLY A 225 -3.62 -14.71 -0.19
C GLY A 225 -4.71 -13.93 0.53
N THR A 226 -5.76 -14.61 0.98
CA THR A 226 -6.80 -14.01 1.82
C THR A 226 -6.25 -13.60 3.20
N MET A 227 -5.42 -14.43 3.83
CA MET A 227 -4.73 -14.08 5.09
C MET A 227 -3.84 -12.85 4.93
N HIS A 228 -3.07 -12.77 3.84
CA HIS A 228 -2.25 -11.60 3.50
C HIS A 228 -3.12 -10.34 3.36
N GLY A 229 -4.27 -10.46 2.69
CA GLY A 229 -5.25 -9.39 2.59
C GLY A 229 -5.74 -8.90 3.95
N TYR A 230 -6.03 -9.79 4.89
CA TYR A 230 -6.39 -9.40 6.27
C TYR A 230 -5.23 -8.77 7.03
N CYS A 231 -4.01 -9.29 6.84
CA CYS A 231 -2.82 -8.72 7.47
C CYS A 231 -2.59 -7.27 7.02
N PHE A 232 -2.79 -7.00 5.73
CA PHE A 232 -2.73 -5.65 5.19
C PHE A 232 -3.74 -4.71 5.86
N SER A 233 -5.00 -5.12 6.03
CA SER A 233 -6.04 -4.31 6.69
C SER A 233 -5.79 -4.07 8.17
N ILE A 234 -5.24 -5.06 8.90
CA ILE A 234 -4.76 -4.87 10.27
C ILE A 234 -3.66 -3.81 10.30
N GLY A 235 -2.71 -3.89 9.36
CA GLY A 235 -1.66 -2.89 9.19
C GLY A 235 -2.19 -1.48 8.97
N GLN A 236 -3.25 -1.31 8.18
CA GLN A 236 -3.92 -0.01 7.98
C GLN A 236 -4.50 0.56 9.28
N CYS A 237 -5.09 -0.30 10.11
CA CYS A 237 -5.69 0.12 11.39
C CYS A 237 -4.59 0.51 12.39
N ILE A 238 -3.51 -0.27 12.46
CA ILE A 238 -2.35 0.03 13.32
C ILE A 238 -1.72 1.37 12.90
N LEU A 239 -1.55 1.60 11.59
CA LEU A 239 -1.01 2.88 11.09
C LEU A 239 -1.83 4.08 11.58
N ALA A 240 -3.17 3.99 11.58
CA ALA A 240 -4.03 5.07 12.07
C ALA A 240 -3.75 5.41 13.55
N GLY A 241 -3.60 4.38 14.39
CA GLY A 241 -3.28 4.55 15.82
C GLY A 241 -1.87 5.11 16.04
N VAL A 242 -0.87 4.59 15.32
CA VAL A 242 0.51 5.08 15.42
C VAL A 242 0.63 6.52 14.93
N ALA A 243 -0.05 6.87 13.83
CA ALA A 243 -0.07 8.23 13.31
C ALA A 243 -0.77 9.23 14.25
N TYR A 244 -1.79 8.79 15.00
CA TYR A 244 -2.43 9.60 16.03
C TYR A 244 -1.48 9.87 17.22
N ALA A 245 -0.72 8.86 17.64
CA ALA A 245 0.23 8.99 18.74
C ALA A 245 1.49 9.79 18.37
N ILE A 246 1.89 9.78 17.10
CA ILE A 246 3.13 10.39 16.61
C ILE A 246 2.81 11.43 15.52
N PRO A 247 2.57 12.69 15.90
CA PRO A 247 2.17 13.75 14.97
C PRO A 247 3.33 14.35 14.14
N ASN A 248 4.57 13.91 14.37
CA ASN A 248 5.75 14.34 13.61
C ASN A 248 6.08 13.30 12.52
N TRP A 249 6.13 13.75 11.26
CA TRP A 249 6.32 12.87 10.12
C TRP A 249 7.66 12.12 10.10
N ARG A 250 8.75 12.71 10.59
CA ARG A 250 10.08 12.06 10.63
C ARG A 250 10.08 10.88 11.60
N TRP A 251 9.53 11.10 12.79
CA TRP A 251 9.37 10.03 13.79
C TRP A 251 8.40 8.95 13.34
N LEU A 252 7.28 9.34 12.72
CA LEU A 252 6.32 8.40 12.17
C LEU A 252 6.95 7.50 11.09
N GLN A 253 7.74 8.09 10.19
CA GLN A 253 8.50 7.36 9.17
C GLN A 253 9.52 6.39 9.81
N LEU A 254 10.23 6.81 10.87
CA LEU A 254 11.16 5.94 11.60
C LEU A 254 10.46 4.75 12.25
N VAL A 255 9.36 4.99 12.98
CA VAL A 255 8.63 3.92 13.68
C VAL A 255 8.09 2.86 12.72
N VAL A 256 7.67 3.27 11.51
CA VAL A 256 7.22 2.33 10.48
C VAL A 256 8.40 1.58 9.83
N SER A 257 9.55 2.23 9.67
CA SER A 257 10.72 1.65 8.96
C SER A 257 11.60 0.76 9.84
N LEU A 258 11.82 1.14 11.09
CA LEU A 258 12.78 0.48 11.99
C LEU A 258 12.53 -1.01 12.22
N PRO A 259 11.28 -1.50 12.39
CA PRO A 259 11.08 -2.92 12.63
C PRO A 259 11.42 -3.80 11.41
N TYR A 260 11.61 -3.23 10.20
CA TYR A 260 12.17 -3.98 9.08
C TYR A 260 13.63 -4.40 9.28
N PHE A 261 14.40 -3.75 10.15
CA PHE A 261 15.73 -4.26 10.56
C PHE A 261 15.61 -5.58 11.31
N ILE A 262 14.58 -5.73 12.15
CA ILE A 262 14.29 -6.98 12.86
C ILE A 262 13.89 -8.05 11.83
N CYS A 263 13.01 -7.68 10.88
CA CYS A 263 12.64 -8.54 9.75
C CYS A 263 13.85 -9.02 8.94
N PHE A 264 14.79 -8.11 8.67
CA PHE A 264 16.05 -8.46 8.02
C PHE A 264 16.85 -9.48 8.83
N ILE A 265 17.07 -9.25 10.13
CA ILE A 265 17.88 -10.14 10.97
C ILE A 265 17.29 -11.56 11.03
N TYR A 266 16.00 -11.71 11.31
CA TYR A 266 15.40 -13.05 11.41
C TYR A 266 15.17 -13.69 10.05
N SER A 267 15.10 -12.93 8.95
CA SER A 267 14.93 -13.51 7.61
C SER A 267 16.08 -14.41 7.17
N TRP A 268 17.25 -14.31 7.82
CA TRP A 268 18.33 -15.30 7.67
C TRP A 268 17.94 -16.70 8.14
N TRP A 269 16.95 -16.83 9.03
CA TRP A 269 16.42 -18.14 9.43
C TRP A 269 15.58 -18.80 8.34
N PHE A 270 15.04 -18.02 7.39
CA PHE A 270 14.20 -18.56 6.32
C PHE A 270 14.96 -19.58 5.46
N VAL A 271 14.21 -20.55 4.97
CA VAL A 271 14.72 -21.64 4.16
C VAL A 271 14.32 -21.37 2.71
N GLU A 272 15.26 -21.54 1.79
CA GLU A 272 14.97 -21.39 0.36
C GLU A 272 14.06 -22.53 -0.14
N SER A 273 13.29 -22.26 -1.20
CA SER A 273 12.42 -23.27 -1.79
C SER A 273 13.22 -24.49 -2.25
N ALA A 274 12.99 -25.67 -1.64
CA ALA A 274 13.64 -26.93 -2.01
C ALA A 274 13.51 -27.23 -3.52
N ARG A 275 12.35 -26.91 -4.11
CA ARG A 275 12.14 -27.03 -5.56
C ARG A 275 13.07 -26.13 -6.39
N TRP A 276 13.33 -24.91 -5.93
CA TRP A 276 14.20 -23.97 -6.63
C TRP A 276 15.66 -24.42 -6.53
N LEU A 277 16.09 -24.87 -5.34
CA LEU A 277 17.45 -25.40 -5.13
C LEU A 277 17.77 -26.58 -6.06
N VAL A 278 16.84 -27.51 -6.26
CA VAL A 278 17.03 -28.63 -7.17
C VAL A 278 17.12 -28.19 -8.63
N ILE A 279 16.25 -27.27 -9.06
CA ILE A 279 16.28 -26.72 -10.44
C ILE A 279 17.56 -25.90 -10.68
N ALA A 280 18.03 -25.17 -9.68
CA ALA A 280 19.26 -24.38 -9.71
C ALA A 280 20.54 -25.23 -9.62
N GLY A 281 20.44 -26.56 -9.63
CA GLY A 281 21.60 -27.47 -9.62
C GLY A 281 22.24 -27.70 -8.25
N ARG A 282 21.56 -27.34 -7.14
CA ARG A 282 22.02 -27.52 -5.75
C ARG A 282 21.14 -28.51 -4.95
N PRO A 283 21.10 -29.80 -5.33
CA PRO A 283 20.25 -30.78 -4.66
C PRO A 283 20.71 -31.13 -3.24
N ASP A 284 22.02 -31.05 -2.95
CA ASP A 284 22.56 -31.38 -1.63
C ASP A 284 22.07 -30.39 -0.56
N GLU A 285 22.07 -29.10 -0.89
CA GLU A 285 21.50 -28.05 -0.04
C GLU A 285 20.00 -28.28 0.18
N ALA A 286 19.26 -28.67 -0.86
CA ALA A 286 17.83 -28.95 -0.76
C ALA A 286 17.52 -30.09 0.22
N VAL A 287 18.29 -31.18 0.17
CA VAL A 287 18.15 -32.31 1.10
C VAL A 287 18.46 -31.88 2.53
N LYS A 288 19.57 -31.15 2.75
CA LYS A 288 19.93 -30.64 4.08
C LYS A 288 18.84 -29.76 4.69
N GLN A 289 18.21 -28.91 3.87
CA GLN A 289 17.09 -28.07 4.30
C GLN A 289 15.84 -28.90 4.61
N LEU A 290 15.48 -29.87 3.76
CA LEU A 290 14.33 -30.75 3.99
C LEU A 290 14.51 -31.60 5.26
N GLN A 291 15.70 -32.13 5.51
CA GLN A 291 16.04 -32.84 6.75
C GLN A 291 15.88 -31.94 7.99
N ARG A 292 16.31 -30.67 7.91
CA ARG A 292 16.10 -29.70 8.99
C ARG A 292 14.61 -29.46 9.26
N VAL A 293 13.81 -29.30 8.20
CA VAL A 293 12.34 -29.16 8.32
C VAL A 293 11.71 -30.42 8.94
N ALA A 294 12.14 -31.61 8.50
CA ALA A 294 11.67 -32.90 9.02
C ALA A 294 11.95 -33.03 10.53
N ARG A 295 13.14 -32.62 10.99
CA ARG A 295 13.50 -32.59 12.42
C ARG A 295 12.60 -31.66 13.22
N ILE A 296 12.34 -30.44 12.74
CA ILE A 296 11.46 -29.47 13.41
C ILE A 296 10.02 -29.99 13.48
N ASN A 297 9.57 -30.71 12.44
CA ASN A 297 8.27 -31.34 12.38
C ASN A 297 8.19 -32.68 13.12
N ARG A 298 9.23 -33.09 13.87
CA ARG A 298 9.32 -34.37 14.59
C ARG A 298 9.18 -35.61 13.70
N LYS A 299 9.48 -35.51 12.41
CA LYS A 299 9.51 -36.61 11.43
C LYS A 299 10.94 -36.93 10.99
N LYS A 300 11.83 -37.15 11.97
CA LYS A 300 13.26 -37.33 11.70
C LYS A 300 13.55 -38.57 10.83
N GLU A 301 12.85 -39.67 11.08
CA GLU A 301 13.02 -40.93 10.32
C GLU A 301 12.70 -40.77 8.83
N GLU A 302 11.64 -40.02 8.49
CA GLU A 302 11.31 -39.71 7.09
C GLU A 302 12.31 -38.75 6.47
N GLY A 303 12.84 -37.80 7.25
CA GLY A 303 13.91 -36.90 6.84
C GLY A 303 15.22 -37.63 6.51
N ASP A 304 15.61 -38.60 7.33
CA ASP A 304 16.86 -39.35 7.19
C ASP A 304 16.81 -40.32 5.98
N LYS A 305 15.62 -40.68 5.49
CA LYS A 305 15.41 -41.42 4.23
C LYS A 305 15.60 -40.55 2.96
N LEU A 306 15.63 -39.22 3.08
CA LEU A 306 15.86 -38.35 1.94
C LEU A 306 17.34 -38.32 1.55
N ASN A 307 17.61 -38.85 0.35
CA ASN A 307 18.89 -38.68 -0.35
C ASN A 307 18.70 -37.84 -1.63
N THR A 308 19.81 -37.32 -2.13
CA THR A 308 19.88 -36.48 -3.34
C THR A 308 19.32 -37.17 -4.57
N GLU A 309 19.56 -38.48 -4.72
CA GLU A 309 19.01 -39.29 -5.81
C GLU A 309 17.48 -39.42 -5.75
N VAL A 310 16.92 -39.63 -4.56
CA VAL A 310 15.47 -39.70 -4.33
C VAL A 310 14.81 -38.36 -4.64
N LEU A 311 15.43 -37.26 -4.24
CA LEU A 311 14.90 -35.93 -4.53
C LEU A 311 14.96 -35.62 -6.04
N ARG A 312 16.06 -35.98 -6.71
CA ARG A 312 16.26 -35.72 -8.15
C ARG A 312 15.35 -36.57 -9.03
N SER A 313 15.13 -37.84 -8.68
CA SER A 313 14.22 -38.73 -9.42
C SER A 313 12.78 -38.26 -9.35
N ASN A 314 12.31 -37.84 -8.17
CA ASN A 314 10.96 -37.29 -7.99
C ASN A 314 10.76 -35.91 -8.65
N MET A 315 11.86 -35.23 -9.03
CA MET A 315 11.85 -33.92 -9.70
C MET A 315 12.29 -33.95 -11.17
N GLN A 316 12.64 -35.12 -11.74
CA GLN A 316 13.14 -35.24 -13.12
C GLN A 316 12.22 -34.57 -14.16
N LYS A 317 10.90 -34.76 -14.02
CA LYS A 317 9.90 -34.14 -14.90
C LYS A 317 9.90 -32.61 -14.79
N GLU A 318 10.05 -32.08 -13.57
CA GLU A 318 10.12 -30.62 -13.34
C GLU A 318 11.45 -30.03 -13.83
N ILE A 319 12.56 -30.77 -13.69
CA ILE A 319 13.88 -30.35 -14.20
C ILE A 319 13.90 -30.32 -15.73
N ALA A 320 13.33 -31.33 -16.39
CA ALA A 320 13.18 -31.36 -17.85
C ALA A 320 12.32 -30.19 -18.34
N SER A 321 11.27 -29.86 -17.58
CA SER A 321 10.44 -28.70 -17.87
C SER A 321 11.16 -27.37 -17.74
N ALA A 322 11.95 -27.20 -16.68
CA ALA A 322 12.67 -25.96 -16.39
C ALA A 322 13.65 -25.57 -17.52
N LYS A 323 14.11 -26.55 -18.31
CA LYS A 323 14.98 -26.32 -19.46
C LYS A 323 14.26 -25.79 -20.70
N SER A 324 12.93 -25.93 -20.82
CA SER A 324 12.18 -25.25 -21.89
C SER A 324 11.92 -23.82 -21.45
N SER A 325 12.64 -22.86 -22.03
CA SER A 325 12.45 -21.43 -21.76
C SER A 325 11.11 -20.98 -22.30
N TYR A 326 10.14 -20.72 -21.43
CA TYR A 326 8.93 -19.98 -21.79
C TYR A 326 9.22 -18.50 -21.58
N THR A 327 8.87 -17.67 -22.55
CA THR A 327 9.11 -16.22 -22.49
C THR A 327 7.78 -15.49 -22.28
N PHE A 328 7.80 -14.26 -21.75
CA PHE A 328 6.61 -13.39 -21.67
C PHE A 328 5.86 -13.25 -23.01
N ILE A 329 6.55 -13.44 -24.12
CA ILE A 329 5.97 -13.42 -25.48
C ILE A 329 4.98 -14.58 -25.69
N ASP A 330 5.18 -15.72 -25.03
CA ASP A 330 4.28 -16.87 -25.12
C ASP A 330 2.93 -16.63 -24.44
N LEU A 331 2.87 -15.67 -23.50
CA LEU A 331 1.65 -15.19 -22.86
C LEU A 331 0.67 -14.56 -23.87
N VAL A 332 1.22 -13.89 -24.88
CA VAL A 332 0.48 -13.15 -25.91
C VAL A 332 0.21 -14.03 -27.14
N ARG A 333 1.00 -15.10 -27.32
CA ARG A 333 0.94 -15.98 -28.48
C ARG A 333 -0.32 -16.85 -28.53
N THR A 334 -0.83 -17.29 -27.38
CA THR A 334 -2.05 -18.10 -27.33
C THR A 334 -3.29 -17.21 -27.20
N PRO A 335 -4.24 -17.24 -28.16
CA PRO A 335 -5.36 -16.29 -28.19
C PRO A 335 -6.28 -16.38 -26.98
N VAL A 336 -6.47 -17.58 -26.42
CA VAL A 336 -7.25 -17.81 -25.20
C VAL A 336 -6.60 -17.14 -23.98
N VAL A 337 -5.29 -17.32 -23.82
CA VAL A 337 -4.54 -16.75 -22.70
C VAL A 337 -4.42 -15.24 -22.83
N ARG A 338 -4.22 -14.73 -24.04
CA ARG A 338 -4.23 -13.29 -24.32
C ARG A 338 -5.54 -12.64 -23.89
N ARG A 339 -6.69 -13.25 -24.21
CA ARG A 339 -8.01 -12.75 -23.78
C ARG A 339 -8.14 -12.74 -22.25
N ILE A 340 -7.71 -13.81 -21.58
CA ILE A 340 -7.70 -13.91 -20.12
C ILE A 340 -6.82 -12.82 -19.50
N SER A 341 -5.59 -12.66 -19.98
CA SER A 341 -4.63 -11.66 -19.50
C SER A 341 -5.18 -10.25 -19.67
N PHE A 342 -5.74 -9.92 -20.83
CA PHE A 342 -6.30 -8.59 -21.08
C PHE A 342 -7.48 -8.28 -20.14
N CYS A 343 -8.41 -9.22 -19.96
CA CYS A 343 -9.52 -9.05 -19.02
C CYS A 343 -9.02 -8.91 -17.58
N LEU A 344 -8.04 -9.71 -17.15
CA LEU A 344 -7.46 -9.61 -15.80
C LEU A 344 -6.74 -8.28 -15.61
N CYS A 345 -5.92 -7.83 -16.56
CA CYS A 345 -5.26 -6.52 -16.50
C CYS A 345 -6.27 -5.38 -16.36
N PHE A 346 -7.38 -5.43 -17.11
CA PHE A 346 -8.43 -4.42 -17.00
C PHE A 346 -9.09 -4.43 -15.61
N VAL A 347 -9.43 -5.60 -15.08
CA VAL A 347 -10.03 -5.73 -13.75
C VAL A 347 -9.07 -5.29 -12.64
N TRP A 348 -7.78 -5.64 -12.75
CA TRP A 348 -6.71 -5.18 -11.86
C TRP A 348 -6.57 -3.67 -11.89
N PHE A 349 -6.55 -3.09 -13.09
CA PHE A 349 -6.45 -1.65 -13.29
C PHE A 349 -7.65 -0.93 -12.67
N SER A 350 -8.88 -1.33 -13.00
CA SER A 350 -10.10 -0.71 -12.45
C SER A 350 -10.16 -0.81 -10.92
N THR A 351 -9.84 -1.98 -10.37
CA THR A 351 -9.85 -2.19 -8.90
C THR A 351 -8.79 -1.34 -8.21
N SER A 352 -7.56 -1.34 -8.74
CA SER A 352 -6.43 -0.60 -8.14
C SER A 352 -6.62 0.90 -8.25
N PHE A 353 -7.04 1.39 -9.42
CA PHE A 353 -7.31 2.80 -9.65
C PHE A 353 -8.37 3.32 -8.69
N ALA A 354 -9.52 2.64 -8.59
CA ALA A 354 -10.61 3.07 -7.72
C ALA A 354 -10.24 2.94 -6.23
N TYR A 355 -9.56 1.87 -5.82
CA TYR A 355 -9.20 1.66 -4.41
C TYR A 355 -8.18 2.68 -3.94
N TYR A 356 -7.07 2.88 -4.67
CA TYR A 356 -6.06 3.85 -4.28
C TYR A 356 -6.57 5.29 -4.42
N GLY A 357 -7.47 5.56 -5.39
CA GLY A 357 -8.17 6.84 -5.48
C GLY A 357 -8.93 7.17 -4.20
N LEU A 358 -9.75 6.25 -3.68
CA LEU A 358 -10.49 6.46 -2.43
C LEU A 358 -9.59 6.41 -1.19
N ALA A 359 -8.60 5.51 -1.16
CA ALA A 359 -7.73 5.32 0.00
C ALA A 359 -6.72 6.45 0.20
N MET A 360 -6.37 7.20 -0.84
CA MET A 360 -5.44 8.33 -0.77
C MET A 360 -6.15 9.69 -0.64
N ASP A 361 -7.45 9.77 -0.94
CA ASP A 361 -8.23 11.01 -0.88
C ASP A 361 -8.90 11.27 0.47
N LEU A 362 -8.31 10.75 1.56
CA LEU A 362 -8.93 10.79 2.90
C LEU A 362 -9.12 12.20 3.47
N GLN A 363 -8.38 13.19 2.95
CA GLN A 363 -8.41 14.57 3.43
C GLN A 363 -9.62 15.38 2.93
N ASN A 364 -10.25 14.96 1.83
CA ASN A 364 -11.45 15.62 1.32
C ASN A 364 -12.70 15.28 2.14
N PHE A 365 -12.64 14.23 2.96
CA PHE A 365 -13.71 13.91 3.89
C PHE A 365 -13.52 14.76 5.14
N SER A 366 -14.52 15.57 5.49
CA SER A 366 -14.49 16.51 6.63
C SER A 366 -14.50 15.85 8.02
N VAL A 367 -14.15 14.56 8.10
CA VAL A 367 -14.02 13.78 9.34
C VAL A 367 -12.52 13.69 9.68
N ASN A 368 -12.18 13.53 10.96
CA ASN A 368 -10.80 13.36 11.39
C ASN A 368 -10.07 12.26 10.57
N ILE A 369 -8.91 12.61 10.00
CA ILE A 369 -8.11 11.75 9.11
C ILE A 369 -7.71 10.42 9.76
N PHE A 370 -7.47 10.40 11.07
CA PHE A 370 -7.14 9.17 11.80
C PHE A 370 -8.35 8.23 11.88
N LEU A 371 -9.53 8.80 12.16
CA LEU A 371 -10.77 8.03 12.30
C LEU A 371 -11.21 7.45 10.95
N ILE A 372 -11.13 8.24 9.87
CA ILE A 372 -11.50 7.73 8.54
C ILE A 372 -10.54 6.64 8.05
N GLN A 373 -9.24 6.74 8.34
CA GLN A 373 -8.28 5.66 8.05
C GLN A 373 -8.63 4.40 8.86
N LEU A 374 -8.94 4.53 10.16
CA LEU A 374 -9.30 3.40 11.01
C LEU A 374 -10.58 2.72 10.52
N VAL A 375 -11.64 3.49 10.27
CA VAL A 375 -12.91 2.97 9.73
C VAL A 375 -12.70 2.34 8.36
N SER A 376 -11.87 2.94 7.52
CA SER A 376 -11.51 2.40 6.22
C SER A 376 -10.81 1.05 6.33
N GLY A 377 -9.90 0.88 7.29
CA GLY A 377 -9.26 -0.42 7.55
C GLY A 377 -10.23 -1.43 8.16
N ALA A 378 -11.11 -0.99 9.07
CA ALA A 378 -12.09 -1.82 9.76
C ALA A 378 -13.16 -2.40 8.82
N VAL A 379 -13.58 -1.65 7.81
CA VAL A 379 -14.60 -2.10 6.84
C VAL A 379 -14.06 -3.14 5.85
N ASP A 380 -12.75 -3.19 5.62
CA ASP A 380 -12.15 -4.23 4.79
C ASP A 380 -12.38 -5.63 5.37
N PHE A 381 -12.47 -5.80 6.70
CA PHE A 381 -12.67 -7.11 7.35
C PHE A 381 -14.02 -7.75 7.00
N PRO A 382 -15.18 -7.13 7.31
CA PRO A 382 -16.47 -7.71 6.96
C PRO A 382 -16.63 -7.84 5.45
N ALA A 383 -16.13 -6.88 4.66
CA ALA A 383 -16.22 -6.94 3.21
C ALA A 383 -15.45 -8.14 2.62
N LYS A 384 -14.22 -8.39 3.10
CA LYS A 384 -13.43 -9.58 2.70
C LYS A 384 -14.07 -10.87 3.18
N PHE A 385 -14.66 -10.89 4.37
CA PHE A 385 -15.34 -12.07 4.89
C PHE A 385 -16.57 -12.43 4.05
N ILE A 386 -17.42 -11.44 3.76
CA ILE A 386 -18.58 -11.60 2.87
C ILE A 386 -18.12 -12.08 1.48
N SER A 387 -17.06 -11.48 0.93
CA SER A 387 -16.47 -11.89 -0.35
C SER A 387 -16.08 -13.38 -0.37
N VAL A 388 -15.41 -13.88 0.67
CA VAL A 388 -15.04 -15.31 0.77
C VAL A 388 -16.28 -16.21 0.79
N LEU A 389 -17.33 -15.82 1.51
CA LEU A 389 -18.59 -16.58 1.54
C LEU A 389 -19.27 -16.56 0.17
N THR A 390 -19.42 -15.39 -0.46
CA THR A 390 -20.05 -15.26 -1.79
C THR A 390 -19.29 -16.04 -2.86
N ILE A 391 -17.95 -16.05 -2.81
CA ILE A 391 -17.10 -16.87 -3.67
C ILE A 391 -17.44 -18.36 -3.52
N GLY A 392 -17.64 -18.82 -2.27
CA GLY A 392 -17.95 -20.21 -1.96
C GLY A 392 -19.33 -20.67 -2.42
N PHE A 393 -20.36 -19.82 -2.29
CA PHE A 393 -21.75 -20.20 -2.58
C PHE A 393 -22.22 -19.89 -4.00
N ILE A 394 -21.92 -18.70 -4.51
CA ILE A 394 -22.52 -18.17 -5.76
C ILE A 394 -21.50 -18.21 -6.92
N GLY A 395 -20.23 -18.34 -6.59
CA GLY A 395 -19.14 -18.41 -7.53
C GLY A 395 -18.42 -17.09 -7.73
N ARG A 396 -17.20 -17.20 -8.23
CA ARG A 396 -16.22 -16.10 -8.24
C ARG A 396 -16.60 -14.97 -9.20
N ARG A 397 -17.15 -15.30 -10.37
CA ARG A 397 -17.36 -14.30 -11.46
C ARG A 397 -18.44 -13.33 -11.07
N PHE A 398 -19.51 -13.89 -10.50
CA PHE A 398 -20.60 -13.12 -9.96
C PHE A 398 -20.13 -12.25 -8.80
N THR A 399 -19.37 -12.80 -7.86
CA THR A 399 -18.82 -12.04 -6.73
C THR A 399 -18.00 -10.83 -7.20
N GLN A 400 -17.08 -11.04 -8.15
CA GLN A 400 -16.24 -9.96 -8.71
C GLN A 400 -17.07 -8.85 -9.37
N ALA A 401 -18.06 -9.23 -10.18
CA ALA A 401 -18.94 -8.28 -10.85
C ALA A 401 -19.79 -7.51 -9.84
N LEU A 402 -20.39 -8.20 -8.87
CA LEU A 402 -21.21 -7.62 -7.82
C LEU A 402 -20.42 -6.60 -7.00
N THR A 403 -19.22 -6.94 -6.54
CA THR A 403 -18.39 -6.03 -5.73
C THR A 403 -18.00 -4.77 -6.50
N LEU A 404 -17.68 -4.88 -7.79
CA LEU A 404 -17.34 -3.72 -8.62
C LEU A 404 -18.56 -2.84 -8.92
N ILE A 405 -19.72 -3.45 -9.21
CA ILE A 405 -20.97 -2.71 -9.44
C ILE A 405 -21.39 -1.98 -8.16
N LEU A 406 -21.37 -2.64 -7.01
CA LEU A 406 -21.69 -2.02 -5.72
C LEU A 406 -20.73 -0.89 -5.38
N ALA A 407 -19.42 -1.06 -5.62
CA ALA A 407 -18.44 0.00 -5.46
C ALA A 407 -18.74 1.21 -6.36
N GLY A 408 -18.99 0.96 -7.65
CA GLY A 408 -19.31 2.02 -8.62
C GLY A 408 -20.59 2.77 -8.27
N LEU A 409 -21.66 2.06 -7.90
CA LEU A 409 -22.92 2.66 -7.44
C LEU A 409 -22.72 3.51 -6.18
N SER A 410 -21.90 3.04 -5.23
CA SER A 410 -21.60 3.80 -4.00
C SER A 410 -20.87 5.11 -4.30
N VAL A 411 -19.91 5.09 -5.23
CA VAL A 411 -19.17 6.30 -5.65
C VAL A 411 -20.06 7.25 -6.45
N LEU A 412 -20.89 6.73 -7.37
CA LEU A 412 -21.84 7.53 -8.15
C LEU A 412 -22.91 8.17 -7.25
N ALA A 413 -23.43 7.43 -6.26
CA ALA A 413 -24.37 7.96 -5.29
C ALA A 413 -23.78 9.14 -4.51
N ASN A 414 -22.48 9.12 -4.21
CA ASN A 414 -21.79 10.18 -3.49
C ASN A 414 -21.77 11.52 -4.27
N ILE A 415 -21.91 11.50 -5.60
CA ILE A 415 -21.99 12.72 -6.42
C ILE A 415 -23.27 13.52 -6.12
N PHE A 416 -24.38 12.83 -5.84
CA PHE A 416 -25.68 13.45 -5.59
C PHE A 416 -25.84 13.92 -4.14
N VAL A 417 -24.91 13.58 -3.24
CA VAL A 417 -25.00 13.96 -1.83
C VAL A 417 -24.46 15.38 -1.62
N PRO A 418 -25.25 16.31 -1.08
CA PRO A 418 -24.81 17.69 -0.83
C PRO A 418 -23.65 17.75 0.18
N GLN A 419 -22.84 18.81 0.08
CA GLN A 419 -21.60 18.96 0.86
C GLN A 419 -21.83 19.02 2.37
N ASP A 420 -23.03 19.42 2.80
CA ASP A 420 -23.39 19.56 4.21
C ASP A 420 -23.57 18.19 4.90
N LEU A 421 -23.96 17.15 4.16
CA LEU A 421 -24.19 15.79 4.67
C LEU A 421 -22.90 14.96 4.72
N LYS A 422 -21.89 15.48 5.44
CA LYS A 422 -20.53 14.92 5.54
C LYS A 422 -20.54 13.44 5.96
N THR A 423 -21.33 13.06 6.95
CA THR A 423 -21.42 11.68 7.45
C THR A 423 -21.89 10.72 6.37
N LEU A 424 -22.91 11.10 5.59
CA LEU A 424 -23.45 10.25 4.51
C LEU A 424 -22.41 10.05 3.40
N ARG A 425 -21.69 11.10 3.03
CA ARG A 425 -20.58 11.02 2.04
C ARG A 425 -19.47 10.08 2.50
N THR A 426 -19.10 10.15 3.78
CA THR A 426 -18.10 9.25 4.37
C THR A 426 -18.59 7.81 4.40
N VAL A 427 -19.84 7.55 4.81
CA VAL A 427 -20.41 6.18 4.82
C VAL A 427 -20.40 5.57 3.42
N LEU A 428 -20.88 6.31 2.41
CA LEU A 428 -20.89 5.83 1.02
C LEU A 428 -19.47 5.55 0.49
N ALA A 429 -18.50 6.43 0.77
CA ALA A 429 -17.12 6.23 0.37
C ALA A 429 -16.48 5.01 1.05
N VAL A 430 -16.72 4.82 2.34
CA VAL A 430 -16.22 3.69 3.11
C VAL A 430 -16.83 2.38 2.62
N VAL A 431 -18.13 2.35 2.35
CA VAL A 431 -18.80 1.18 1.76
C VAL A 431 -18.23 0.86 0.38
N GLY A 432 -18.06 1.87 -0.47
CA GLY A 432 -17.43 1.71 -1.79
C GLY A 432 -16.01 1.17 -1.70
N LYS A 433 -15.19 1.69 -0.77
CA LYS A 433 -13.84 1.18 -0.50
C LYS A 433 -13.87 -0.27 -0.01
N GLY A 434 -14.77 -0.62 0.89
CA GLY A 434 -14.95 -2.00 1.37
C GLY A 434 -15.24 -2.97 0.21
N CYS A 435 -16.16 -2.60 -0.68
CA CYS A 435 -16.46 -3.36 -1.90
C CYS A 435 -15.22 -3.51 -2.81
N LEU A 436 -14.37 -2.49 -2.91
CA LEU A 436 -13.11 -2.58 -3.66
C LEU A 436 -12.06 -3.47 -2.96
N ALA A 437 -12.01 -3.46 -1.62
CA ALA A 437 -11.18 -4.39 -0.86
C ALA A 437 -11.60 -5.86 -1.05
N ALA A 438 -12.92 -6.10 -1.13
CA ALA A 438 -13.50 -7.39 -1.49
C ALA A 438 -13.13 -7.78 -2.93
N SER A 439 -13.24 -6.85 -3.89
CA SER A 439 -12.79 -7.03 -5.28
C SER A 439 -11.31 -7.42 -5.33
N PHE A 440 -10.43 -6.76 -4.58
CA PHE A 440 -9.02 -7.14 -4.54
C PHE A 440 -8.83 -8.61 -4.13
N ASN A 441 -9.45 -9.05 -3.04
CA ASN A 441 -9.36 -10.44 -2.59
C ASN A 441 -9.80 -11.43 -3.69
N CYS A 442 -10.93 -11.14 -4.36
CA CYS A 442 -11.41 -11.91 -5.50
C CYS A 442 -10.39 -11.93 -6.65
N VAL A 443 -9.81 -10.79 -7.01
CA VAL A 443 -8.87 -10.64 -8.13
C VAL A 443 -7.55 -11.38 -7.87
N TYR A 444 -6.97 -11.28 -6.66
CA TYR A 444 -5.79 -12.07 -6.28
C TYR A 444 -6.06 -13.57 -6.45
N LEU A 445 -7.22 -14.03 -5.97
CA LEU A 445 -7.67 -15.41 -6.13
C LEU A 445 -7.84 -15.78 -7.61
N TYR A 446 -8.46 -14.91 -8.39
CA TYR A 446 -8.68 -15.10 -9.83
C TYR A 446 -7.39 -15.24 -10.62
N THR A 447 -6.43 -14.35 -10.43
CA THR A 447 -5.11 -14.43 -11.06
C THR A 447 -4.43 -15.76 -10.70
N SER A 448 -4.55 -16.17 -9.44
CA SER A 448 -4.00 -17.45 -8.97
C SER A 448 -4.71 -18.70 -9.51
N GLU A 449 -5.89 -18.57 -10.15
CA GLU A 449 -6.67 -19.69 -10.70
C GLU A 449 -6.84 -19.70 -12.23
N LEU A 450 -6.99 -18.54 -12.88
CA LEU A 450 -7.18 -18.44 -14.33
C LEU A 450 -5.94 -18.66 -15.18
N TYR A 451 -4.77 -18.12 -14.79
CA TYR A 451 -3.54 -18.36 -15.53
C TYR A 451 -3.21 -19.87 -15.62
N PRO A 452 -3.20 -20.49 -16.80
CA PRO A 452 -2.88 -21.92 -16.88
C PRO A 452 -1.49 -22.16 -16.29
N THR A 453 -1.32 -23.23 -15.53
CA THR A 453 -0.06 -23.52 -14.82
C THR A 453 1.15 -23.38 -15.75
N VAL A 454 1.04 -23.78 -17.03
CA VAL A 454 2.08 -23.70 -18.08
C VAL A 454 2.59 -22.28 -18.39
N ILE A 455 1.81 -21.25 -18.05
CA ILE A 455 2.15 -19.85 -18.28
C ILE A 455 2.37 -19.08 -16.97
N ARG A 456 1.80 -19.57 -15.86
CA ARG A 456 2.37 -19.33 -14.50
C ARG A 456 3.78 -19.89 -14.36
N TYR A 457 4.24 -20.54 -15.41
CA TYR A 457 5.51 -21.20 -15.58
C TYR A 457 6.45 -20.45 -16.58
N VAL A 458 6.20 -19.18 -16.83
CA VAL A 458 7.27 -18.18 -17.04
C VAL A 458 7.73 -17.61 -15.68
N GLU A 459 6.94 -17.90 -14.61
CA GLU A 459 7.22 -17.63 -13.19
C GLU A 459 7.28 -18.94 -12.33
N LYS A 460 7.53 -20.10 -12.98
CA LYS A 460 7.96 -21.45 -12.49
C LYS A 460 7.97 -22.45 -13.67
N THR A 461 7.94 -23.78 -13.61
CA THR A 461 7.94 -24.61 -14.86
C THR A 461 7.03 -25.87 -14.85
N GLN A 462 6.42 -26.14 -16.04
CA GLN A 462 5.41 -27.10 -16.60
C GLN A 462 4.44 -27.99 -15.77
N ARG A 463 3.32 -28.32 -16.44
CA ARG A 463 2.24 -29.27 -16.10
C ARG A 463 2.25 -30.45 -17.10
N VAL A 464 2.05 -31.69 -16.64
CA VAL A 464 1.52 -32.87 -17.37
C VAL A 464 0.98 -33.84 -16.28
N GLN A 465 -0.19 -34.48 -16.30
CA GLN A 465 -1.44 -34.52 -17.09
C GLN A 465 -2.52 -35.15 -16.17
N HIS A 466 -3.76 -35.17 -16.64
CA HIS A 466 -4.92 -35.93 -16.14
C HIS A 466 -4.61 -37.20 -15.32
N GLU A 467 -5.10 -37.26 -14.09
CA GLU A 467 -5.83 -38.38 -13.45
C GLU A 467 -6.08 -38.01 -11.98
N SER A 468 -7.25 -37.43 -11.69
CA SER A 468 -7.92 -37.36 -10.37
C SER A 468 -9.21 -36.53 -10.50
N ILE A 469 -10.03 -36.81 -11.52
CA ILE A 469 -11.45 -36.45 -11.50
C ILE A 469 -12.18 -37.73 -11.12
N THR A 470 -12.16 -38.06 -9.83
CA THR A 470 -13.10 -38.94 -9.12
C THR A 470 -12.60 -39.08 -7.70
N LEU A 471 -13.04 -38.21 -6.80
CA LEU A 471 -13.11 -38.44 -5.34
C LEU A 471 -13.88 -37.29 -4.68
N PHE A 472 -15.06 -36.98 -5.20
CA PHE A 472 -16.15 -36.32 -4.47
C PHE A 472 -17.47 -36.77 -5.10
N ARG A 473 -17.79 -38.05 -4.92
CA ARG A 473 -19.18 -38.53 -4.87
C ARG A 473 -19.36 -39.03 -3.43
N PRO A 474 -20.15 -38.37 -2.58
CA PRO A 474 -20.63 -39.02 -1.37
C PRO A 474 -21.60 -40.11 -1.82
N SER A 475 -21.27 -41.36 -1.49
CA SER A 475 -22.25 -42.45 -1.41
C SER A 475 -23.01 -42.30 -0.09
N MET A 476 -24.09 -41.53 -0.13
CA MET A 476 -25.43 -41.83 0.39
C MET A 476 -26.31 -40.60 0.20
#